data_AF-A0A8H5HYP6-F1
#
_entry.id   AF-A0A8H5HYP6-F1
#
_cell.length_a   1.000
_cell.length_b   1.000
_cell.length_c   1.000
_cell.angle_alpha   90.00
_cell.angle_beta   90.00
_cell.angle_gamma   90.00
#
_symmetry.space_group_name_H-M   'P 1'
#
loop_
_entity.id
_entity.type
_entity.pdbx_description
1 polymer ?
#
loop_
_entity_poly.entity_id
_entity_poly.type
_entity_poly.pdbx_seq_one_letter_code
_entity_poly.pdbx_strand_id
1 'polypeptide(L)'
;MLTRFKRGMFVITSKRFVNGPGTNTLVGQLVKHFEQKASPRHSTGAFQYGTTEEANEINARIPSSTEILITHTPPYRTLDKTHSGKHAGCRNLAERLTSNDLKNCRLHVFGHIHEAAGAIIMDREHTELVAVNAAMMHRKMAVVVDLKN
;
A
#
# COMPACT_ATOMS: atom_id res chain seq x y z
N MET A 1 -17.51 13.18 27.47
CA MET A 1 -17.79 14.27 26.52
C MET A 1 -16.58 14.39 25.60
N LEU A 2 -16.62 13.72 24.45
CA LEU A 2 -15.53 13.65 23.47
C LEU A 2 -16.04 14.27 22.16
N THR A 3 -15.39 15.37 21.79
CA THR A 3 -15.80 16.26 20.72
C THR A 3 -15.56 15.61 19.35
N ARG A 4 -16.58 15.72 18.50
CA ARG A 4 -16.62 15.23 17.11
C ARG A 4 -15.52 15.88 16.27
N PHE A 5 -14.61 15.08 15.70
CA PHE A 5 -13.75 15.54 14.59
C PHE A 5 -14.22 14.91 13.28
N LYS A 6 -14.78 15.77 12.41
CA LYS A 6 -14.88 15.49 10.97
C LYS A 6 -13.45 15.56 10.41
N ARG A 7 -13.08 14.54 9.63
CA ARG A 7 -11.86 14.42 8.79
C ARG A 7 -10.54 14.25 9.56
N GLY A 8 -9.80 13.21 9.20
CA GLY A 8 -8.49 12.88 9.77
C GLY A 8 -8.36 11.38 10.02
N MET A 9 -8.01 10.61 8.98
CA MET A 9 -7.80 9.17 9.11
C MET A 9 -6.36 8.89 9.57
N PHE A 10 -6.24 8.22 10.71
CA PHE A 10 -5.00 7.62 11.21
C PHE A 10 -5.03 6.13 10.88
N VAL A 11 -3.91 5.56 10.45
CA VAL A 11 -3.77 4.11 10.26
C VAL A 11 -2.79 3.56 11.28
N ILE A 12 -3.31 2.73 12.19
CA ILE A 12 -2.56 1.94 13.16
C ILE A 12 -2.79 0.47 12.79
N THR A 13 -1.73 -0.27 12.45
CA THR A 13 -1.84 -1.71 12.17
C THR A 13 -1.47 -2.50 13.42
N SER A 14 -2.45 -3.18 14.03
CA SER A 14 -2.25 -4.14 15.12
C SER A 14 -3.20 -5.31 14.93
N LYS A 15 -2.70 -6.54 15.14
CA LYS A 15 -3.48 -7.80 15.09
C LYS A 15 -4.74 -7.78 15.98
N ARG A 16 -4.83 -6.88 16.96
CA ARG A 16 -6.03 -6.73 17.82
C ARG A 16 -7.28 -6.26 17.06
N PHE A 17 -7.14 -5.62 15.89
CA PHE A 17 -8.28 -5.15 15.11
C PHE A 17 -8.98 -6.22 14.26
N VAL A 18 -8.39 -7.42 14.15
CA VAL A 18 -8.97 -8.55 13.40
C VAL A 18 -10.13 -9.20 14.16
N ASN A 19 -10.11 -9.14 15.49
CA ASN A 19 -11.09 -9.80 16.37
C ASN A 19 -11.66 -8.86 17.46
N GLY A 20 -11.31 -7.57 17.45
CA GLY A 20 -11.68 -6.60 18.49
C GLY A 20 -12.61 -5.48 18.01
N PRO A 21 -12.95 -4.51 18.87
CA PRO A 21 -13.71 -3.33 18.47
C PRO A 21 -12.99 -2.60 17.34
N GLY A 22 -13.59 -2.59 16.14
CA GLY A 22 -12.99 -2.08 14.92
C GLY A 22 -13.03 -3.04 13.73
N THR A 23 -13.41 -4.30 13.91
CA THR A 23 -13.56 -5.30 12.83
C THR A 23 -14.52 -4.89 11.71
N ASN A 24 -15.57 -4.13 12.04
CA ASN A 24 -16.55 -3.61 11.07
C ASN A 24 -16.15 -2.24 10.49
N THR A 25 -15.01 -1.67 10.89
CA THR A 25 -14.50 -0.45 10.27
C THR A 25 -13.89 -0.78 8.91
N LEU A 26 -13.72 0.24 8.05
CA LEU A 26 -13.00 0.09 6.78
C LEU A 26 -11.64 -0.60 6.99
N VAL A 27 -10.91 -0.25 8.07
CA VAL A 27 -9.63 -0.87 8.42
C VAL A 27 -9.81 -2.36 8.77
N GLY A 28 -10.81 -2.72 9.57
CA GLY A 28 -11.07 -4.12 9.92
C GLY A 28 -11.48 -4.98 8.73
N GLN A 29 -12.24 -4.41 7.78
CA GLN A 29 -12.59 -5.07 6.52
C GLN A 29 -11.40 -5.21 5.58
N LEU A 30 -10.56 -4.17 5.50
CA LEU A 30 -9.33 -4.17 4.72
C LEU A 30 -8.34 -5.22 5.21
N VAL A 31 -8.16 -5.39 6.54
CA VAL A 31 -7.26 -6.41 7.09
C VAL A 31 -7.66 -7.83 6.66
N LYS A 32 -8.95 -8.13 6.51
CA LYS A 32 -9.41 -9.43 5.97
C LYS A 32 -9.03 -9.66 4.50
N HIS A 33 -8.84 -8.59 3.72
CA HIS A 33 -8.38 -8.67 2.33
C HIS A 33 -6.85 -8.78 2.20
N PHE A 34 -6.09 -8.35 3.21
CA PHE A 34 -4.62 -8.37 3.20
C PHE A 34 -3.98 -9.75 3.45
N GLU A 35 -4.77 -10.78 3.74
CA GLU A 35 -4.26 -12.15 3.99
C GLU A 35 -4.09 -13.00 2.71
N GLN A 36 -3.98 -12.37 1.54
CA GLN A 36 -3.74 -13.07 0.25
C GLN A 36 -2.30 -12.86 -0.24
N LYS A 37 -1.80 -13.76 -1.11
CA LYS A 37 -0.51 -13.56 -1.80
C LYS A 37 -0.51 -12.17 -2.47
N ALA A 38 0.48 -11.35 -2.18
CA ALA A 38 0.52 -9.95 -2.62
C ALA A 38 1.96 -9.41 -2.79
N SER A 39 2.98 -10.28 -2.78
CA SER A 39 4.38 -9.87 -2.85
C SER A 39 5.23 -10.76 -3.76
N PRO A 40 6.19 -10.25 -4.53
CA PRO A 40 7.14 -11.10 -5.23
C PRO A 40 7.95 -11.93 -4.23
N ARG A 41 8.28 -13.16 -4.62
CA ARG A 41 9.07 -14.04 -3.77
C ARG A 41 10.54 -13.59 -3.71
N HIS A 42 10.95 -13.06 -2.55
CA HIS A 42 12.33 -12.68 -2.27
C HIS A 42 12.95 -13.48 -1.11
N SER A 43 12.14 -14.23 -0.36
CA SER A 43 12.58 -14.99 0.82
C SER A 43 11.62 -16.16 1.10
N THR A 44 11.68 -16.72 2.31
CA THR A 44 10.75 -17.74 2.81
C THR A 44 9.48 -17.15 3.46
N GLY A 45 9.25 -15.84 3.31
CA GLY A 45 8.10 -15.14 3.89
C GLY A 45 6.74 -15.55 3.31
N ALA A 46 5.68 -15.37 4.10
CA ALA A 46 4.30 -15.63 3.69
C ALA A 46 3.78 -14.58 2.67
N PHE A 47 2.66 -14.89 2.02
CA PHE A 47 1.97 -14.01 1.06
C PHE A 47 2.80 -13.62 -0.18
N GLN A 48 3.73 -14.49 -0.57
CA GLN A 48 4.55 -14.31 -1.76
C GLN A 48 3.99 -15.10 -2.96
N TYR A 49 3.96 -14.49 -4.13
CA TYR A 49 3.74 -15.15 -5.43
C TYR A 49 5.08 -15.39 -6.12
N GLY A 50 5.15 -16.48 -6.88
CA GLY A 50 6.38 -16.95 -7.53
C GLY A 50 6.50 -16.54 -9.00
N THR A 51 5.38 -16.19 -9.66
CA THR A 51 5.37 -15.92 -11.10
C THR A 51 4.70 -14.60 -11.46
N THR A 52 4.97 -14.12 -12.67
CA THR A 52 4.37 -12.92 -13.25
C THR A 52 2.88 -13.08 -13.48
N GLU A 53 2.43 -14.29 -13.82
CA GLU A 53 1.03 -14.63 -14.07
C GLU A 53 0.22 -14.52 -12.78
N GLU A 54 0.72 -15.09 -11.67
CA GLU A 54 0.10 -14.93 -10.35
C GLU A 54 0.01 -13.44 -9.97
N ALA A 55 1.08 -12.67 -10.22
CA ALA A 55 1.09 -11.22 -9.96
C ALA A 55 0.01 -10.49 -10.77
N ASN A 56 -0.14 -10.82 -12.05
CA ASN A 56 -1.15 -10.25 -12.93
C ASN A 56 -2.56 -10.61 -12.48
N GLU A 57 -2.83 -11.86 -12.12
CA GLU A 57 -4.14 -12.29 -11.62
C GLU A 57 -4.54 -11.59 -10.33
N ILE A 58 -3.59 -11.41 -9.40
CA ILE A 58 -3.82 -10.67 -8.15
C ILE A 58 -4.09 -9.20 -8.45
N ASN A 59 -3.22 -8.56 -9.23
CA ASN A 59 -3.33 -7.14 -9.54
C ASN A 59 -4.57 -6.82 -10.39
N ALA A 60 -5.01 -7.73 -11.25
CA ALA A 60 -6.21 -7.58 -12.08
C ALA A 60 -7.48 -7.41 -11.24
N ARG A 61 -7.51 -7.92 -10.00
CA ARG A 61 -8.66 -7.81 -9.10
C ARG A 61 -8.86 -6.41 -8.53
N ILE A 62 -7.86 -5.52 -8.61
CA ILE A 62 -7.96 -4.17 -8.07
C ILE A 62 -8.87 -3.34 -9.01
N PRO A 63 -10.02 -2.82 -8.56
CA PRO A 63 -10.95 -2.09 -9.43
C PRO A 63 -10.36 -0.81 -10.03
N SER A 64 -10.79 -0.40 -11.22
CA SER A 64 -10.33 0.84 -11.86
C SER A 64 -10.84 2.13 -11.20
N SER A 65 -11.91 2.01 -10.41
CA SER A 65 -12.44 3.08 -9.56
C SER A 65 -11.64 3.30 -8.27
N THR A 66 -10.52 2.59 -8.07
CA THR A 66 -9.72 2.69 -6.85
C THR A 66 -9.06 4.07 -6.74
N GLU A 67 -9.44 4.84 -5.72
CA GLU A 67 -8.81 6.12 -5.39
C GLU A 67 -7.68 6.00 -4.36
N ILE A 68 -7.82 5.04 -3.44
CA ILE A 68 -6.84 4.73 -2.41
C ILE A 68 -6.49 3.25 -2.52
N LEU A 69 -5.24 2.97 -2.85
CA LEU A 69 -4.70 1.62 -2.91
C LEU A 69 -3.85 1.35 -1.67
N ILE A 70 -4.00 0.16 -1.10
CA ILE A 70 -3.12 -0.30 -0.05
C ILE A 70 -2.61 -1.69 -0.44
N THR A 71 -1.29 -1.90 -0.42
CA THR A 71 -0.65 -3.20 -0.71
C THR A 71 0.42 -3.50 0.33
N HIS A 72 0.82 -4.75 0.50
CA HIS A 72 2.01 -5.02 1.31
C HIS A 72 3.28 -4.56 0.58
N THR A 73 3.39 -4.92 -0.70
CA THR A 73 4.58 -4.70 -1.53
C THR A 73 4.57 -3.32 -2.18
N PRO A 74 5.72 -2.62 -2.23
CA PRO A 74 5.86 -1.41 -3.02
C PRO A 74 5.75 -1.69 -4.53
N PRO A 75 5.34 -0.71 -5.34
CA PRO A 75 5.58 -0.76 -6.78
C PRO A 75 7.09 -0.73 -7.07
N TYR A 76 7.51 -1.38 -8.16
CA TYR A 76 8.89 -1.33 -8.61
C TYR A 76 9.35 0.13 -8.79
N ARG A 77 10.56 0.43 -8.28
CA ARG A 77 11.19 1.77 -8.27
C ARG A 77 10.44 2.85 -7.48
N THR A 78 9.48 2.49 -6.65
CA THR A 78 8.74 3.43 -5.80
C THR A 78 8.97 3.07 -4.34
N LEU A 79 9.89 3.77 -3.67
CA LEU A 79 10.23 3.53 -2.26
C LEU A 79 10.49 2.04 -1.93
N ASP A 80 11.21 1.35 -2.82
CA ASP A 80 11.41 -0.11 -2.82
C ASP A 80 12.88 -0.53 -2.84
N LYS A 81 13.80 0.42 -2.65
CA LYS A 81 15.24 0.18 -2.71
C LYS A 81 15.73 -0.43 -1.40
N THR A 82 16.39 -1.58 -1.50
CA THR A 82 16.99 -2.27 -0.36
C THR A 82 18.36 -1.69 0.01
N HIS A 83 18.90 -2.06 1.18
CA HIS A 83 20.26 -1.73 1.63
C HIS A 83 21.33 -2.22 0.65
N SER A 84 21.05 -3.32 -0.05
CA SER A 84 21.91 -3.85 -1.12
C SER A 84 21.85 -3.05 -2.44
N GLY A 85 21.04 -1.99 -2.47
CA GLY A 85 20.81 -1.16 -3.65
C GLY A 85 19.85 -1.76 -4.67
N LYS A 86 19.34 -2.98 -4.44
CA LYS A 86 18.39 -3.66 -5.33
C LYS A 86 16.96 -3.19 -5.10
N HIS A 87 16.18 -3.14 -6.16
CA HIS A 87 14.74 -2.87 -6.14
C HIS A 87 13.95 -4.16 -5.91
N ALA A 88 13.10 -4.17 -4.88
CA ALA A 88 12.28 -5.33 -4.48
C ALA A 88 10.77 -5.11 -4.70
N GLY A 89 10.39 -4.01 -5.38
CA GLY A 89 9.00 -3.74 -5.70
C GLY A 89 8.47 -4.58 -6.87
N CYS A 90 7.14 -4.66 -6.95
CA CYS A 90 6.44 -5.39 -8.00
C CYS A 90 6.39 -4.59 -9.30
N ARG A 91 6.89 -5.18 -10.41
CA ARG A 91 6.87 -4.56 -11.75
C ARG A 91 5.45 -4.44 -12.30
N ASN A 92 4.67 -5.52 -12.23
CA ASN A 92 3.27 -5.55 -12.70
C ASN A 92 2.40 -4.52 -11.99
N LEU A 93 2.64 -4.30 -10.69
CA LEU A 93 1.93 -3.29 -9.92
C LEU A 93 2.32 -1.87 -10.36
N ALA A 94 3.61 -1.62 -10.61
CA ALA A 94 4.07 -0.34 -11.14
C ALA A 94 3.47 -0.07 -12.53
N GLU A 95 3.49 -1.06 -13.43
CA GLU A 95 2.90 -0.97 -14.77
C GLU A 95 1.41 -0.63 -14.69
N ARG A 96 0.65 -1.33 -13.84
CA ARG A 96 -0.78 -1.08 -13.66
C ARG A 96 -1.08 0.27 -12.99
N LEU A 97 -0.21 0.75 -12.10
CA LEU A 97 -0.31 2.09 -11.53
C LEU A 97 -0.04 3.16 -12.58
N THR A 98 0.85 2.92 -13.53
CA THR A 98 1.11 3.86 -14.64
C THR A 98 0.07 3.77 -15.76
N SER A 99 -0.67 2.66 -15.86
CA SER A 99 -1.71 2.49 -16.88
C SER A 99 -2.95 3.35 -16.61
N ASN A 100 -3.83 3.42 -17.62
CA ASN A 100 -5.14 4.06 -17.50
C ASN A 100 -6.10 3.34 -16.55
N ASP A 101 -5.79 2.09 -16.15
CA ASP A 101 -6.65 1.28 -15.28
C ASP A 101 -6.74 1.89 -13.89
N LEU A 102 -5.64 2.44 -13.37
CA LEU A 102 -5.58 3.02 -12.03
C LEU A 102 -5.38 4.54 -12.05
N LYS A 103 -5.86 5.23 -13.09
CA LYS A 103 -5.77 6.70 -13.21
C LYS A 103 -6.44 7.46 -12.07
N ASN A 104 -7.44 6.86 -11.42
CA ASN A 104 -8.15 7.46 -10.28
C ASN A 104 -7.39 7.31 -8.96
N CYS A 105 -6.35 6.47 -8.91
CA CYS A 105 -5.58 6.23 -7.69
C CYS A 105 -4.72 7.46 -7.38
N ARG A 106 -5.01 8.11 -6.24
CA ARG A 106 -4.37 9.32 -5.74
C ARG A 106 -3.48 9.07 -4.53
N LEU A 107 -3.71 7.96 -3.82
CA LEU A 107 -2.89 7.53 -2.68
C LEU A 107 -2.61 6.04 -2.78
N HIS A 108 -1.34 5.66 -2.73
CA HIS A 108 -0.91 4.28 -2.60
C HIS A 108 -0.06 4.10 -1.35
N VAL A 109 -0.58 3.34 -0.37
CA VAL A 109 0.13 3.04 0.87
C VAL A 109 0.64 1.61 0.83
N PHE A 110 1.90 1.41 1.17
CA PHE A 110 2.53 0.10 1.19
C PHE A 110 3.62 -0.01 2.27
N GLY A 111 4.29 -1.16 2.33
CA GLY A 111 5.34 -1.41 3.31
C GLY A 111 6.45 -2.28 2.76
N HIS A 112 6.75 -3.36 3.46
CA HIS A 112 7.74 -4.39 3.12
C HIS A 112 9.21 -3.97 3.18
N ILE A 113 9.58 -2.84 2.58
CA ILE A 113 10.98 -2.40 2.48
C ILE A 113 11.27 -1.34 3.54
N HIS A 114 11.72 -1.79 4.71
CA HIS A 114 11.88 -0.97 5.91
C HIS A 114 12.92 0.16 5.72
N GLU A 115 13.98 -0.08 4.97
CA GLU A 115 15.00 0.93 4.66
C GLU A 115 14.53 2.03 3.69
N ALA A 116 13.43 1.82 2.98
CA ALA A 116 12.87 2.78 2.03
C ALA A 116 11.58 3.44 2.55
N ALA A 117 11.36 3.42 3.87
CA ALA A 117 10.23 4.09 4.50
C ALA A 117 10.24 5.60 4.19
N GLY A 118 9.06 6.16 3.87
CA GLY A 118 8.93 7.55 3.46
C GLY A 118 7.67 7.82 2.65
N ALA A 119 7.60 9.02 2.09
CA ALA A 119 6.51 9.43 1.19
C ALA A 119 7.08 10.24 0.02
N ILE A 120 6.53 10.04 -1.16
CA ILE A 120 6.81 10.82 -2.36
C ILE A 120 5.52 11.16 -3.09
N ILE A 121 5.55 12.27 -3.82
CA ILE A 121 4.50 12.64 -4.78
C ILE A 121 5.04 12.33 -6.16
N MET A 122 4.25 11.64 -6.97
CA MET A 122 4.58 11.32 -8.35
C MET A 122 3.57 12.01 -9.27
N ASP A 123 4.08 12.81 -10.19
CA ASP A 123 3.27 13.43 -11.23
C ASP A 123 2.77 12.37 -12.22
N ARG A 124 1.50 12.47 -12.60
CA ARG A 124 0.88 11.71 -13.68
C ARG A 124 0.19 12.69 -14.63
N GLU A 125 -0.12 12.26 -15.85
CA GLU A 125 -0.66 13.14 -16.91
C GLU A 125 -1.86 14.00 -16.48
N HIS A 126 -2.69 13.52 -15.55
CA HIS A 126 -3.92 14.20 -15.14
C HIS A 126 -4.12 14.30 -13.62
N THR A 127 -3.18 13.80 -12.81
CA THR A 127 -3.31 13.75 -11.34
C THR A 127 -1.95 13.56 -10.69
N GLU A 128 -1.90 13.73 -9.38
CA GLU A 128 -0.77 13.32 -8.55
C GLU A 128 -1.08 11.97 -7.89
N LEU A 129 -0.06 11.15 -7.71
CA LEU A 129 -0.11 9.94 -6.87
C LEU A 129 0.83 10.14 -5.67
N VAL A 130 0.25 10.17 -4.48
CA VAL A 130 1.02 10.11 -3.23
C VAL A 130 1.35 8.66 -2.93
N ALA A 131 2.63 8.30 -2.95
CA ALA A 131 3.12 6.97 -2.60
C ALA A 131 3.76 6.99 -1.21
N VAL A 132 3.31 6.11 -0.32
CA VAL A 132 3.75 6.06 1.08
C VAL A 132 4.24 4.66 1.42
N ASN A 133 5.53 4.54 1.68
CA ASN A 133 6.08 3.36 2.35
C ASN A 133 6.03 3.56 3.87
N ALA A 134 5.04 2.93 4.49
CA ALA A 134 4.78 2.96 5.92
C ALA A 134 5.46 1.80 6.69
N ALA A 135 6.49 1.16 6.12
CA ALA A 135 7.23 0.10 6.80
C ALA A 135 7.90 0.63 8.09
N MET A 136 7.57 0.02 9.23
CA MET A 136 8.10 0.41 10.54
C MET A 136 9.14 -0.60 11.01
N MET A 137 10.40 -0.16 11.16
CA MET A 137 11.43 -0.94 11.88
C MET A 137 11.75 -0.33 13.24
N HIS A 138 12.14 0.94 13.26
CA HIS A 138 12.64 1.61 14.49
C HIS A 138 12.15 3.05 14.68
N ARG A 139 11.60 3.69 13.63
CA ARG A 139 11.10 5.07 13.69
C ARG A 139 9.60 5.08 13.93
N LYS A 140 9.16 5.68 15.04
CA LYS A 140 7.74 5.95 15.35
C LYS A 140 7.26 7.22 14.66
N MET A 141 7.44 7.31 13.35
CA MET A 141 6.96 8.44 12.57
C MET A 141 5.70 8.05 11.81
N ALA A 142 4.65 8.85 11.97
CA ALA A 142 3.45 8.75 11.16
C ALA A 142 3.61 9.65 9.93
N VAL A 143 3.13 9.17 8.78
CA VAL A 143 2.90 10.01 7.60
C VAL A 143 1.44 10.42 7.62
N VAL A 144 1.18 11.73 7.56
CA VAL A 144 -0.17 12.28 7.43
C VAL A 144 -0.34 12.75 5.99
N VAL A 145 -1.34 12.20 5.31
CA VAL A 145 -1.71 12.59 3.94
C VAL A 145 -3.09 13.25 3.99
N ASP A 146 -3.17 14.47 3.48
CA ASP A 146 -4.44 15.19 3.30
C ASP A 146 -4.78 15.24 1.80
N LEU A 147 -5.84 14.52 1.42
CA LEU A 147 -6.31 14.48 0.03
C LEU A 147 -7.44 15.49 -0.15
N LYS A 148 -7.29 16.42 -1.10
CA LYS A 148 -8.36 17.34 -1.50
C LYS A 148 -9.50 16.56 -2.15
N ASN A 149 -10.72 16.75 -1.65
CA ASN A 149 -11.94 16.21 -2.27
C ASN A 149 -12.18 16.78 -3.67
#